data_AF-A0A9J6ZC03-F1
#
_entry.id   AF-A0A9J6ZC03-F1
#
_cell.length_a   1.000
_cell.length_b   1.000
_cell.length_c   1.000
_cell.angle_alpha   90.00
_cell.angle_beta   90.00
_cell.angle_gamma   90.00
#
_symmetry.space_group_name_H-M   'P 1'
#
loop_
_entity.id
_entity.type
_entity.pdbx_description
1 polymer ?
#
loop_
_entity_poly.entity_id
_entity_poly.type
_entity_poly.pdbx_seq_one_letter_code
_entity_poly.pdbx_strand_id
1 'polypeptide(L)'
;MTVTKWTAADVARKVIDNQSLFILDVRNADAFEDWKIEGHQFDYVNIPYFELLDGVEGILPQLPKDKDILVVCAKEGSSIMVADMLSEADATLSVSYLVGGMKSWSSYLEPIKVADLSGNGELYQFVRLGKGCLSYMVISEGEAALIDAVRFTEVFTSFAKEKNVEIKHVFDTHLHADHISGGRSIAEATGATYYLPSKDAAEVVFDYTPLEDGLTVQIGASNIDVGALYSPGHTIGSTSFVVDGKYLLTGDILFIDSIGRPDLAGLAEDWVGDLRETLYRRYRELAEDLIVLPAHFMIIDELNEDGTVAKRLGDLLAENHGLNIEDELEFRSIVTDHLPPQPNAYQQIRQVNMGKITPDHDEQTEMEIGPNRCAVR
;
A
#
# COMPACT_ATOMS: atom_id res chain seq x y z
N MET A 1 25.10 20.42 17.11
CA MET A 1 24.86 19.18 17.89
C MET A 1 25.13 17.98 16.98
N THR A 2 25.04 16.73 17.44
CA THR A 2 25.11 15.59 16.50
C THR A 2 23.76 15.46 15.80
N VAL A 3 23.75 15.45 14.47
CA VAL A 3 22.54 15.17 13.67
C VAL A 3 22.01 13.79 14.03
N THR A 4 20.70 13.69 14.27
CA THR A 4 20.07 12.42 14.62
C THR A 4 19.67 11.64 13.36
N LYS A 5 19.78 10.31 13.42
CA LYS A 5 19.39 9.43 12.32
C LYS A 5 17.98 8.92 12.56
N TRP A 6 17.06 9.13 11.63
CA TRP A 6 15.71 8.57 11.69
C TRP A 6 15.54 7.50 10.62
N THR A 7 14.97 6.39 11.01
CA THR A 7 14.57 5.32 10.10
C THR A 7 13.19 5.62 9.50
N ALA A 8 12.80 4.89 8.46
CA ALA A 8 11.44 4.98 7.93
C ALA A 8 10.37 4.60 8.98
N ALA A 9 10.70 3.71 9.93
CA ALA A 9 9.84 3.35 11.05
C ALA A 9 9.58 4.55 11.99
N ASP A 10 10.62 5.32 12.31
CA ASP A 10 10.48 6.51 13.16
C ASP A 10 9.55 7.55 12.51
N VAL A 11 9.68 7.73 11.19
CA VAL A 11 8.82 8.64 10.42
C VAL A 11 7.39 8.10 10.31
N ALA A 12 7.21 6.80 10.07
CA ALA A 12 5.90 6.16 10.00
C ALA A 12 5.12 6.34 11.30
N ARG A 13 5.80 6.23 12.45
CA ARG A 13 5.19 6.50 13.76
C ARG A 13 4.79 7.96 13.94
N LYS A 14 5.56 8.92 13.43
CA LYS A 14 5.15 10.33 13.41
C LYS A 14 3.85 10.54 12.62
N VAL A 15 3.71 9.85 11.49
CA VAL A 15 2.50 9.91 10.64
C VAL A 15 1.30 9.29 11.35
N ILE A 16 1.43 8.06 11.86
CA ILE A 16 0.34 7.30 12.51
C ILE A 16 -0.08 7.94 13.82
N ASP A 17 0.87 8.34 14.67
CA ASP A 17 0.59 8.95 15.97
C ASP A 17 0.19 10.43 15.87
N ASN A 18 -0.01 10.94 14.65
CA ASN A 18 -0.40 12.32 14.35
C ASN A 18 0.50 13.38 15.02
N GLN A 19 1.80 13.13 15.01
CA GLN A 19 2.79 14.02 15.62
C GLN A 19 3.26 15.08 14.62
N SER A 20 3.61 16.27 15.09
CA SER A 20 4.15 17.31 14.22
C SER A 20 5.57 16.99 13.74
N LEU A 21 5.86 17.30 12.48
CA LEU A 21 7.18 17.20 11.88
C LEU A 21 7.38 18.32 10.86
N PHE A 22 8.58 18.90 10.77
CA PHE A 22 8.94 19.77 9.66
C PHE A 22 9.88 19.01 8.71
N ILE A 23 9.55 18.98 7.42
CA ILE A 23 10.36 18.29 6.41
C ILE A 23 11.03 19.32 5.49
N LEU A 24 12.36 19.30 5.49
CA LEU A 24 13.18 19.95 4.47
C LEU A 24 13.51 18.92 3.40
N ASP A 25 12.77 18.96 2.28
CA ASP A 25 13.04 18.08 1.15
C ASP A 25 14.06 18.73 0.22
N VAL A 26 15.22 18.09 0.05
CA VAL A 26 16.32 18.62 -0.77
C VAL A 26 16.44 17.94 -2.14
N ARG A 27 15.40 17.20 -2.56
CA ARG A 27 15.26 16.71 -3.94
C ARG A 27 14.91 17.86 -4.88
N ASN A 28 15.01 17.58 -6.18
CA ASN A 28 14.50 18.48 -7.22
C ASN A 28 12.99 18.70 -7.05
N ALA A 29 12.52 19.88 -7.46
CA ALA A 29 11.12 20.28 -7.32
C ALA A 29 10.14 19.30 -8.00
N ASP A 30 10.47 18.81 -9.19
CA ASP A 30 9.65 17.82 -9.90
C ASP A 30 9.46 16.52 -9.11
N ALA A 31 10.53 16.02 -8.47
CA ALA A 31 10.47 14.82 -7.64
C ALA A 31 9.69 15.03 -6.32
N PHE A 32 9.72 16.24 -5.76
CA PHE A 32 8.94 16.59 -4.57
C PHE A 32 7.45 16.78 -4.89
N GLU A 33 7.13 17.44 -6.00
CA GLU A 33 5.75 17.66 -6.45
C GLU A 33 5.09 16.36 -6.95
N ASP A 34 5.84 15.42 -7.53
CA ASP A 34 5.30 14.11 -7.91
C ASP A 34 4.90 13.28 -6.68
N TRP A 35 5.71 13.30 -5.61
CA TRP A 35 5.37 12.66 -4.34
C TRP A 35 6.29 13.09 -3.19
N LYS A 36 5.76 13.03 -1.96
CA LYS A 36 6.47 13.38 -0.72
C LYS A 36 5.99 12.54 0.45
N ILE A 37 6.66 12.65 1.59
CA ILE A 37 6.20 12.05 2.86
C ILE A 37 5.01 12.87 3.37
N GLU A 38 3.83 12.28 3.44
CA GLU A 38 2.62 12.96 3.89
C GLU A 38 2.28 12.64 5.35
N GLY A 39 1.72 13.63 6.06
CA GLY A 39 1.25 13.50 7.43
C GLY A 39 0.36 14.67 7.81
N HIS A 40 -0.66 14.42 8.63
CA HIS A 40 -1.68 15.42 9.00
C HIS A 40 -1.13 16.68 9.68
N GLN A 41 0.01 16.57 10.39
CA GLN A 41 0.63 17.66 11.15
C GLN A 41 2.03 18.03 10.62
N PHE A 42 2.28 17.75 9.34
CA PHE A 42 3.58 17.98 8.72
C PHE A 42 3.62 19.31 7.98
N ASP A 43 4.72 20.03 8.16
CA ASP A 43 5.05 21.23 7.39
C ASP A 43 6.22 20.94 6.45
N TYR A 44 6.31 21.69 5.35
CA TYR A 44 7.24 21.40 4.27
C TYR A 44 7.94 22.64 3.75
N VAL A 45 9.20 22.46 3.38
CA VAL A 45 9.87 23.33 2.41
C VAL A 45 10.70 22.46 1.47
N ASN A 46 10.62 22.72 0.17
CA ASN A 46 11.46 22.06 -0.82
C ASN A 46 12.52 23.04 -1.34
N ILE A 47 13.80 22.69 -1.13
CA ILE A 47 14.94 23.48 -1.58
C ILE A 47 16.00 22.51 -2.11
N PRO A 48 16.16 22.37 -3.44
CA PRO A 48 17.09 21.42 -4.01
C PRO A 48 18.50 21.57 -3.45
N TYR A 49 19.16 20.46 -3.11
CA TYR A 49 20.44 20.48 -2.40
C TYR A 49 21.54 21.29 -3.12
N PHE A 50 21.49 21.40 -4.45
CA PHE A 50 22.47 22.14 -5.22
C PHE A 50 22.40 23.66 -4.97
N GLU A 51 21.28 24.18 -4.46
CA GLU A 51 21.13 25.57 -4.04
C GLU A 51 21.74 25.85 -2.66
N LEU A 52 22.05 24.78 -1.91
CA LEU A 52 22.57 24.85 -0.54
C LEU A 52 24.07 24.57 -0.44
N LEU A 53 24.75 24.38 -1.58
CA LEU A 53 26.18 24.03 -1.61
C LEU A 53 27.09 25.13 -1.07
N ASP A 54 26.69 26.39 -1.24
CA ASP A 54 27.46 27.56 -0.78
C ASP A 54 27.13 27.95 0.68
N GLY A 55 26.18 27.28 1.32
CA GLY A 55 25.74 27.55 2.70
C GLY A 55 24.23 27.41 2.90
N VAL A 56 23.81 27.33 4.17
CA VAL A 56 22.40 27.15 4.58
C VAL A 56 21.82 28.39 5.28
N GLU A 57 22.61 29.45 5.45
CA GLU A 57 22.25 30.65 6.21
C GLU A 57 21.00 31.35 5.65
N GLY A 58 20.83 31.30 4.32
CA GLY A 58 19.68 31.90 3.63
C GLY A 58 18.33 31.24 3.96
N ILE A 59 18.35 29.98 4.42
CA ILE A 59 17.13 29.21 4.69
C ILE A 59 16.80 29.11 6.18
N LEU A 60 17.75 29.41 7.08
CA LEU A 60 17.52 29.37 8.53
C LEU A 60 16.26 30.13 9.00
N PRO A 61 15.91 31.31 8.45
CA PRO A 61 14.69 32.02 8.87
C PRO A 61 13.38 31.29 8.52
N GLN A 62 13.42 30.33 7.60
CA GLN A 62 12.26 29.54 7.17
C GLN A 62 12.07 28.29 8.04
N LEU A 63 13.06 27.92 8.85
CA LEU A 63 13.05 26.69 9.63
C LEU A 63 12.47 26.93 11.03
N PRO A 64 11.58 26.04 11.51
CA PRO A 64 11.02 26.15 12.85
C PRO A 64 12.08 25.81 13.91
N LYS A 65 12.00 26.47 15.06
CA LYS A 65 12.88 26.18 16.22
C LYS A 65 12.21 25.32 17.28
N ASP A 66 10.90 25.14 17.16
CA ASP A 66 10.02 24.43 18.10
C ASP A 66 9.57 23.05 17.59
N LYS A 67 10.05 22.64 16.41
CA LYS A 67 9.74 21.34 15.79
C LYS A 67 11.01 20.57 15.45
N ASP A 68 10.88 19.25 15.40
CA ASP A 68 11.90 18.40 14.76
C ASP A 68 11.93 18.70 13.25
N ILE A 69 13.14 18.80 12.71
CA ILE A 69 13.40 18.99 11.28
C ILE A 69 13.99 17.70 10.72
N LEU A 70 13.29 17.09 9.77
CA LEU A 70 13.78 15.96 9.01
C LEU A 70 14.23 16.44 7.62
N VAL A 71 15.52 16.29 7.34
CA VAL A 71 16.07 16.54 6.00
C VAL A 71 15.98 15.27 5.17
N VAL A 72 15.41 15.38 3.98
CA VAL A 72 15.12 14.21 3.13
C VAL A 72 15.67 14.40 1.72
N CYS A 73 16.30 13.35 1.19
CA CYS A 73 16.67 13.27 -0.22
C CYS A 73 16.41 11.85 -0.77
N ALA A 74 16.77 11.57 -2.03
CA ALA A 74 16.45 10.29 -2.67
C ALA A 74 17.06 9.05 -1.98
N LYS A 75 18.34 9.12 -1.57
CA LYS A 75 19.08 7.97 -0.98
C LYS A 75 19.69 8.22 0.39
N GLU A 76 19.81 9.48 0.82
CA GLU A 76 20.34 10.03 2.10
C GLU A 76 21.58 10.95 1.98
N GLY A 77 22.41 10.79 0.93
CA GLY A 77 23.71 11.49 0.86
C GLY A 77 23.61 13.02 0.97
N SER A 78 22.77 13.64 0.14
CA SER A 78 22.55 15.09 0.19
C SER A 78 21.85 15.54 1.49
N SER A 79 20.97 14.71 2.07
CA SER A 79 20.30 15.07 3.32
C SER A 79 21.25 15.02 4.52
N ILE A 80 22.24 14.12 4.54
CA ILE A 80 23.29 14.11 5.56
C ILE A 80 24.09 15.41 5.48
N MET A 81 24.57 15.77 4.29
CA MET A 81 25.33 17.00 4.07
C MET A 81 24.57 18.24 4.56
N VAL A 82 23.31 18.40 4.13
CA VAL A 82 22.51 19.58 4.51
C VAL A 82 22.15 19.55 6.00
N ALA A 83 21.85 18.38 6.58
CA ALA A 83 21.55 18.26 8.00
C ALA A 83 22.77 18.65 8.86
N ASP A 84 23.98 18.23 8.47
CA ASP A 84 25.22 18.61 9.15
C ASP A 84 25.44 20.12 9.05
N MET A 85 25.30 20.72 7.87
CA MET A 85 25.40 22.18 7.67
C MET A 85 24.42 22.95 8.56
N LEU A 86 23.16 22.50 8.66
CA LEU A 86 22.16 23.13 9.52
C LEU A 86 22.51 23.03 11.01
N SER A 87 22.97 21.86 11.46
CA SER A 87 23.37 21.63 12.85
C SER A 87 24.62 22.42 13.26
N GLU A 88 25.51 22.71 12.31
CA GLU A 88 26.66 23.59 12.50
C GLU A 88 26.26 25.08 12.51
N ALA A 89 25.35 25.48 11.62
CA ALA A 89 24.93 26.87 11.48
C ALA A 89 24.02 27.36 12.62
N ASP A 90 23.12 26.52 13.13
CA ASP A 90 22.29 26.82 14.30
C ASP A 90 22.14 25.58 15.21
N ALA A 91 22.93 25.57 16.28
CA ALA A 91 22.92 24.48 17.26
C ALA A 91 21.61 24.36 18.08
N THR A 92 20.64 25.27 17.92
CA THR A 92 19.33 25.18 18.57
C THR A 92 18.33 24.34 17.79
N LEU A 93 18.60 24.03 16.53
CA LEU A 93 17.71 23.22 15.69
C LEU A 93 17.80 21.72 16.06
N SER A 94 16.65 21.06 16.14
CA SER A 94 16.55 19.60 16.23
C SER A 94 16.58 19.01 14.81
N VAL A 95 17.76 18.69 14.31
CA VAL A 95 17.95 18.25 12.92
C VAL A 95 18.22 16.75 12.85
N SER A 96 17.45 16.08 11.99
CA SER A 96 17.60 14.67 11.65
C SER A 96 17.65 14.47 10.13
N TYR A 97 18.14 13.31 9.70
CA TYR A 97 18.00 12.87 8.31
C TYR A 97 17.38 11.48 8.23
N LEU A 98 16.70 11.20 7.11
CA LEU A 98 16.11 9.89 6.84
C LEU A 98 17.16 8.91 6.33
N VAL A 99 17.44 7.86 7.09
CA VAL A 99 18.35 6.77 6.70
C VAL A 99 17.80 6.07 5.46
N GLY A 100 18.62 5.98 4.40
CA GLY A 100 18.24 5.45 3.09
C GLY A 100 17.35 6.37 2.25
N GLY A 101 17.00 7.57 2.74
CA GLY A 101 16.21 8.57 2.04
C GLY A 101 14.82 8.09 1.59
N MET A 102 14.26 8.73 0.57
CA MET A 102 12.96 8.35 0.01
C MET A 102 12.92 6.90 -0.50
N LYS A 103 14.05 6.30 -0.85
CA LYS A 103 14.12 4.86 -1.22
C LYS A 103 13.75 3.96 -0.03
N SER A 104 14.19 4.27 1.19
CA SER A 104 13.79 3.48 2.36
C SER A 104 12.32 3.71 2.70
N TRP A 105 11.85 4.96 2.64
CA TRP A 105 10.45 5.33 2.85
C TRP A 105 9.51 4.60 1.89
N SER A 106 9.84 4.56 0.59
CA SER A 106 9.01 3.87 -0.40
C SER A 106 8.94 2.36 -0.20
N SER A 107 9.92 1.76 0.48
CA SER A 107 9.97 0.31 0.73
C SER A 107 9.45 -0.12 2.10
N TYR A 108 9.20 0.84 3.01
CA TYR A 108 8.85 0.54 4.38
C TYR A 108 7.38 0.13 4.52
N LEU A 109 7.12 -0.89 5.33
CA LEU A 109 5.78 -1.33 5.70
C LEU A 109 5.66 -1.36 7.22
N GLU A 110 4.64 -0.70 7.75
CA GLU A 110 4.32 -0.73 9.18
C GLU A 110 3.30 -1.84 9.45
N PRO A 111 3.62 -2.86 10.27
CA PRO A 111 2.62 -3.83 10.72
C PRO A 111 1.70 -3.22 11.79
N ILE A 112 0.40 -3.27 11.54
CA ILE A 112 -0.65 -2.75 12.42
C ILE A 112 -1.62 -3.89 12.73
N LYS A 113 -1.88 -4.11 14.01
CA LYS A 113 -2.87 -5.11 14.43
C LYS A 113 -4.27 -4.54 14.18
N VAL A 114 -5.02 -5.16 13.29
CA VAL A 114 -6.41 -4.78 12.97
C VAL A 114 -7.36 -5.32 14.04
N ALA A 115 -7.21 -6.60 14.40
CA ALA A 115 -8.10 -7.24 15.35
C ALA A 115 -7.56 -8.55 15.94
N ASP A 116 -8.13 -8.94 17.07
CA ASP A 116 -8.22 -10.34 17.48
C ASP A 116 -9.36 -11.03 16.72
N LEU A 117 -9.12 -12.26 16.28
CA LEU A 117 -10.05 -13.12 15.55
C LEU A 117 -10.55 -14.26 16.44
N SER A 118 -11.50 -15.04 15.93
CA SER A 118 -11.93 -16.28 16.58
C SER A 118 -10.75 -17.23 16.86
N GLY A 119 -10.85 -18.02 17.94
CA GLY A 119 -9.81 -19.01 18.28
C GLY A 119 -8.47 -18.44 18.76
N ASN A 120 -8.41 -17.20 19.23
CA ASN A 120 -7.16 -16.47 19.50
C ASN A 120 -6.34 -16.20 18.23
N GLY A 121 -7.00 -16.13 17.07
CA GLY A 121 -6.35 -15.65 15.86
C GLY A 121 -6.10 -14.14 15.91
N GLU A 122 -5.29 -13.65 14.97
CA GLU A 122 -4.97 -12.24 14.84
C GLU A 122 -5.02 -11.82 13.36
N LEU A 123 -5.47 -10.61 13.09
CA LEU A 123 -5.39 -9.98 11.77
C LEU A 123 -4.44 -8.78 11.82
N TYR A 124 -3.45 -8.78 10.94
CA TYR A 124 -2.52 -7.68 10.75
C TYR A 124 -2.66 -7.08 9.35
N GLN A 125 -2.55 -5.76 9.29
CA GLN A 125 -2.42 -4.98 8.06
C GLN A 125 -0.99 -4.43 8.00
N PHE A 126 -0.33 -4.55 6.86
CA PHE A 126 1.01 -4.02 6.62
C PHE A 126 0.86 -2.80 5.72
N VAL A 127 1.05 -1.61 6.31
CA VAL A 127 0.79 -0.34 5.66
C VAL A 127 2.06 0.19 5.01
N ARG A 128 2.13 0.18 3.67
CA ARG A 128 3.23 0.76 2.90
C ARG A 128 2.97 2.25 2.66
N LEU A 129 3.18 3.08 3.68
CA LEU A 129 2.87 4.52 3.66
C LEU A 129 3.43 5.26 2.44
N GLY A 130 4.65 4.93 2.00
CA GLY A 130 5.28 5.60 0.87
C GLY A 130 4.69 5.31 -0.51
N LYS A 131 3.78 4.32 -0.62
CA LYS A 131 3.15 3.92 -1.89
C LYS A 131 1.64 3.71 -1.79
N GLY A 132 1.08 3.54 -0.61
CA GLY A 132 -0.34 3.28 -0.42
C GLY A 132 -0.74 1.80 -0.50
N CYS A 133 0.18 0.86 -0.71
CA CYS A 133 -0.14 -0.57 -0.74
C CYS A 133 -0.44 -1.12 0.66
N LEU A 134 -1.38 -2.05 0.73
CA LEU A 134 -1.80 -2.73 1.95
C LEU A 134 -1.73 -4.24 1.72
N SER A 135 -0.95 -4.92 2.57
CA SER A 135 -0.91 -6.38 2.62
C SER A 135 -1.50 -6.86 3.95
N TYR A 136 -1.93 -8.11 4.03
CA TYR A 136 -2.55 -8.64 5.24
C TYR A 136 -1.91 -9.95 5.69
N MET A 137 -1.83 -10.17 6.99
CA MET A 137 -1.52 -11.47 7.57
C MET A 137 -2.62 -11.89 8.55
N VAL A 138 -3.19 -13.06 8.29
CA VAL A 138 -4.09 -13.76 9.20
C VAL A 138 -3.25 -14.80 9.94
N ILE A 139 -3.31 -14.80 11.26
CA ILE A 139 -2.58 -15.75 12.11
C ILE A 139 -3.59 -16.56 12.91
N SER A 140 -3.40 -17.88 13.00
CA SER A 140 -4.22 -18.78 13.80
C SER A 140 -3.45 -20.05 14.11
N GLU A 141 -3.40 -20.42 15.40
CA GLU A 141 -2.82 -21.68 15.91
C GLU A 141 -1.42 -22.06 15.36
N GLY A 142 -0.54 -21.07 15.17
CA GLY A 142 0.82 -21.32 14.67
C GLY A 142 0.93 -21.34 13.15
N GLU A 143 -0.16 -21.11 12.42
CA GLU A 143 -0.20 -20.96 10.97
C GLU A 143 -0.54 -19.51 10.58
N ALA A 144 -0.11 -19.13 9.38
CA ALA A 144 -0.43 -17.84 8.80
C ALA A 144 -0.84 -17.92 7.32
N ALA A 145 -1.77 -17.05 6.94
CA ALA A 145 -2.06 -16.69 5.57
C ALA A 145 -1.59 -15.26 5.28
N LEU A 146 -0.99 -15.05 4.13
CA LEU A 146 -0.66 -13.72 3.60
C LEU A 146 -1.56 -13.38 2.41
N ILE A 147 -2.05 -12.15 2.36
CA ILE A 147 -2.85 -11.63 1.24
C ILE A 147 -2.16 -10.38 0.68
N ASP A 148 -1.99 -10.33 -0.64
CA ASP A 148 -1.41 -9.23 -1.42
C ASP A 148 -0.02 -8.79 -0.93
N ALA A 149 0.87 -9.76 -0.69
CA ALA A 149 2.21 -9.49 -0.19
C ALA A 149 3.06 -8.79 -1.27
N VAL A 150 3.63 -7.63 -0.94
CA VAL A 150 4.59 -6.93 -1.82
C VAL A 150 5.95 -7.63 -1.88
N ARG A 151 6.81 -7.31 -2.86
CA ARG A 151 8.14 -7.92 -3.07
C ARG A 151 9.12 -7.86 -1.89
N PHE A 152 8.89 -7.02 -0.87
CA PHE A 152 9.74 -6.92 0.32
C PHE A 152 9.46 -8.06 1.31
N THR A 153 9.71 -9.28 0.85
CA THR A 153 9.30 -10.54 1.52
C THR A 153 9.87 -10.73 2.92
N GLU A 154 11.02 -10.10 3.23
CA GLU A 154 11.66 -10.15 4.54
C GLU A 154 10.78 -9.57 5.65
N VAL A 155 9.96 -8.55 5.36
CA VAL A 155 9.04 -7.95 6.35
C VAL A 155 8.05 -9.01 6.85
N PHE A 156 7.42 -9.73 5.92
CA PHE A 156 6.42 -10.74 6.26
C PHE A 156 7.02 -11.97 6.93
N THR A 157 8.13 -12.48 6.39
CA THR A 157 8.79 -13.69 6.90
C THR A 157 9.42 -13.45 8.28
N SER A 158 9.99 -12.27 8.53
CA SER A 158 10.51 -11.89 9.85
C SER A 158 9.39 -11.70 10.86
N PHE A 159 8.27 -11.08 10.45
CA PHE A 159 7.10 -10.91 11.31
C PHE A 159 6.47 -12.25 11.69
N ALA A 160 6.29 -13.17 10.73
CA ALA A 160 5.81 -14.52 11.02
C ALA A 160 6.72 -15.25 12.02
N LYS A 161 8.05 -15.10 11.87
CA LYS A 161 9.02 -15.66 12.81
C LYS A 161 8.93 -15.04 14.21
N GLU A 162 8.75 -13.72 14.31
CA GLU A 162 8.53 -13.03 15.59
C GLU A 162 7.26 -13.53 16.29
N LYS A 163 6.19 -13.77 15.51
CA LYS A 163 4.93 -14.36 15.96
C LYS A 163 4.98 -15.87 16.19
N ASN A 164 6.12 -16.50 15.90
CA ASN A 164 6.33 -17.94 16.00
C ASN A 164 5.26 -18.74 15.24
N VAL A 165 4.96 -18.32 14.00
CA VAL A 165 4.00 -18.96 13.10
C VAL A 165 4.62 -19.30 11.75
N GLU A 166 4.04 -20.27 11.05
CA GLU A 166 4.47 -20.71 9.73
C GLU A 166 3.49 -20.19 8.65
N ILE A 167 4.02 -19.52 7.63
CA ILE A 167 3.21 -19.10 6.48
C ILE A 167 2.87 -20.36 5.66
N LYS A 168 1.58 -20.72 5.61
CA LYS A 168 1.08 -21.90 4.90
C LYS A 168 0.32 -21.56 3.61
N HIS A 169 -0.22 -20.34 3.55
CA HIS A 169 -1.03 -19.88 2.43
C HIS A 169 -0.65 -18.46 2.04
N VAL A 170 -0.59 -18.20 0.74
CA VAL A 170 -0.32 -16.87 0.18
C VAL A 170 -1.30 -16.63 -0.95
N PHE A 171 -2.02 -15.52 -0.90
CA PHE A 171 -3.07 -15.16 -1.83
C PHE A 171 -2.74 -13.83 -2.48
N ASP A 172 -2.96 -13.72 -3.78
CA ASP A 172 -3.14 -12.43 -4.43
C ASP A 172 -4.62 -12.26 -4.82
N THR A 173 -5.21 -11.11 -4.51
CA THR A 173 -6.60 -10.75 -4.87
C THR A 173 -6.77 -10.62 -6.38
N HIS A 174 -5.72 -10.22 -7.08
CA HIS A 174 -5.66 -10.03 -8.52
C HIS A 174 -4.20 -10.01 -9.00
N LEU A 175 -3.97 -10.04 -10.31
CA LEU A 175 -2.63 -9.83 -10.86
C LEU A 175 -2.26 -8.35 -10.82
N HIS A 176 -1.57 -7.95 -9.75
CA HIS A 176 -1.14 -6.57 -9.46
C HIS A 176 -0.40 -5.91 -10.63
N ALA A 177 -0.64 -4.62 -10.80
CA ALA A 177 -0.05 -3.80 -11.88
C ALA A 177 0.77 -2.62 -11.36
N ASP A 178 0.71 -2.32 -10.08
CA ASP A 178 1.36 -1.19 -9.43
C ASP A 178 2.60 -1.61 -8.63
N HIS A 179 2.65 -2.85 -8.16
CA HIS A 179 3.78 -3.42 -7.45
C HIS A 179 4.06 -4.87 -7.90
N ILE A 180 5.30 -5.29 -7.67
CA ILE A 180 5.72 -6.67 -7.88
C ILE A 180 5.25 -7.48 -6.66
N SER A 181 4.44 -8.50 -6.92
CA SER A 181 3.98 -9.41 -5.89
C SER A 181 5.16 -10.20 -5.32
N GLY A 182 5.27 -10.21 -4.01
CA GLY A 182 6.14 -11.10 -3.25
C GLY A 182 5.52 -12.48 -3.02
N GLY A 183 4.25 -12.69 -3.41
CA GLY A 183 3.49 -13.87 -3.03
C GLY A 183 4.13 -15.17 -3.48
N ARG A 184 4.53 -15.23 -4.76
CA ARG A 184 5.26 -16.36 -5.33
C ARG A 184 6.58 -16.63 -4.60
N SER A 185 7.39 -15.60 -4.38
CA SER A 185 8.71 -15.77 -3.73
C SER A 185 8.58 -16.23 -2.27
N ILE A 186 7.55 -15.75 -1.55
CA ILE A 186 7.26 -16.22 -0.19
C ILE A 186 6.83 -17.69 -0.23
N ALA A 187 5.95 -18.07 -1.14
CA ALA A 187 5.51 -19.45 -1.28
C ALA A 187 6.67 -20.40 -1.60
N GLU A 188 7.54 -20.04 -2.54
CA GLU A 188 8.74 -20.81 -2.88
C GLU A 188 9.69 -20.95 -1.67
N ALA A 189 9.86 -19.88 -0.87
CA ALA A 189 10.77 -19.88 0.28
C ALA A 189 10.23 -20.65 1.50
N THR A 190 8.91 -20.70 1.66
CA THR A 190 8.24 -21.28 2.84
C THR A 190 7.62 -22.65 2.59
N GLY A 191 7.40 -23.01 1.33
CA GLY A 191 6.57 -24.17 0.96
C GLY A 191 5.07 -23.90 1.08
N ALA A 192 4.65 -22.65 1.26
CA ALA A 192 3.23 -22.27 1.29
C ALA A 192 2.54 -22.51 -0.06
N THR A 193 1.22 -22.68 -0.02
CA THR A 193 0.40 -22.74 -1.23
C THR A 193 0.17 -21.32 -1.76
N TYR A 194 0.53 -21.08 -3.01
CA TYR A 194 0.26 -19.81 -3.69
C TYR A 194 -1.05 -19.86 -4.47
N TYR A 195 -1.98 -18.96 -4.14
CA TYR A 195 -3.30 -18.83 -4.77
C TYR A 195 -3.37 -17.57 -5.62
N LEU A 196 -3.87 -17.73 -6.85
CA LEU A 196 -4.01 -16.64 -7.81
C LEU A 196 -5.30 -16.82 -8.62
N PRO A 197 -6.04 -15.75 -8.96
CA PRO A 197 -7.25 -15.87 -9.76
C PRO A 197 -6.97 -16.40 -11.16
N SER A 198 -7.63 -17.50 -11.53
CA SER A 198 -7.39 -18.19 -12.81
C SER A 198 -7.64 -17.29 -14.03
N LYS A 199 -8.59 -16.36 -13.93
CA LYS A 199 -8.91 -15.41 -15.01
C LYS A 199 -7.85 -14.34 -15.25
N ASP A 200 -7.05 -14.01 -14.23
CA ASP A 200 -5.89 -13.14 -14.37
C ASP A 200 -4.61 -13.92 -14.72
N ALA A 201 -4.64 -15.24 -14.49
CA ALA A 201 -3.49 -16.12 -14.58
C ALA A 201 -3.39 -16.90 -15.91
N ALA A 202 -4.09 -16.47 -16.97
CA ALA A 202 -4.08 -17.19 -18.25
C ALA A 202 -2.70 -17.26 -18.92
N GLU A 203 -1.83 -16.28 -18.65
CA GLU A 203 -0.51 -16.16 -19.27
C GLU A 203 0.65 -16.32 -18.27
N VAL A 204 0.39 -16.74 -17.03
CA VAL A 204 1.45 -16.96 -16.03
C VAL A 204 2.29 -18.18 -16.42
N VAL A 205 3.59 -18.12 -16.16
CA VAL A 205 4.55 -19.18 -16.55
C VAL A 205 5.09 -19.98 -15.36
N PHE A 206 4.33 -20.04 -14.28
CA PHE A 206 4.66 -20.77 -13.05
C PHE A 206 3.42 -21.47 -12.49
N ASP A 207 3.64 -22.41 -11.57
CA ASP A 207 2.56 -23.14 -10.92
C ASP A 207 1.86 -22.29 -9.85
N TYR A 208 0.55 -22.39 -9.79
CA TYR A 208 -0.30 -21.74 -8.79
C TYR A 208 -1.52 -22.61 -8.51
N THR A 209 -2.18 -22.38 -7.38
CA THR A 209 -3.48 -22.94 -7.06
C THR A 209 -4.56 -21.96 -7.52
N PRO A 210 -5.52 -22.39 -8.37
CA PRO A 210 -6.60 -21.51 -8.80
C PRO A 210 -7.41 -20.98 -7.62
N LEU A 211 -7.56 -19.66 -7.59
CA LEU A 211 -8.53 -19.00 -6.73
C LEU A 211 -9.88 -18.96 -7.46
N GLU A 212 -10.87 -19.66 -6.91
CA GLU A 212 -12.22 -19.79 -7.48
C GLU A 212 -13.27 -19.33 -6.47
N ASP A 213 -14.42 -18.89 -6.98
CA ASP A 213 -15.54 -18.43 -6.15
C ASP A 213 -15.99 -19.51 -5.17
N GLY A 214 -16.17 -19.14 -3.90
CA GLY A 214 -16.55 -20.06 -2.83
C GLY A 214 -15.43 -20.98 -2.35
N LEU A 215 -14.19 -20.82 -2.83
CA LEU A 215 -13.04 -21.44 -2.18
C LEU A 215 -12.94 -20.93 -0.74
N THR A 216 -12.86 -21.86 0.20
CA THR A 216 -12.58 -21.59 1.60
C THR A 216 -11.27 -22.25 1.97
N VAL A 217 -10.32 -21.46 2.45
CA VAL A 217 -9.08 -21.96 3.04
C VAL A 217 -9.13 -21.74 4.55
N GLN A 218 -8.92 -22.83 5.29
CA GLN A 218 -8.87 -22.82 6.75
C GLN A 218 -7.44 -22.55 7.22
N ILE A 219 -7.27 -21.63 8.18
CA ILE A 219 -5.98 -21.28 8.79
C ILE A 219 -5.99 -21.72 10.27
N GLY A 220 -5.18 -22.72 10.64
CA GLY A 220 -5.24 -23.33 11.98
C GLY A 220 -6.56 -24.06 12.27
N ALA A 221 -6.74 -24.62 13.47
CA ALA A 221 -7.96 -25.38 13.80
C ALA A 221 -9.17 -24.51 14.16
N SER A 222 -8.98 -23.22 14.48
CA SER A 222 -10.06 -22.23 14.46
C SER A 222 -10.38 -21.87 13.02
N ASN A 223 -11.62 -22.16 12.59
CA ASN A 223 -12.17 -21.92 11.25
C ASN A 223 -12.11 -20.43 10.82
N ILE A 224 -10.91 -19.89 10.58
CA ILE A 224 -10.79 -18.65 9.84
C ILE A 224 -10.86 -19.04 8.38
N ASP A 225 -12.09 -18.99 7.87
CA ASP A 225 -12.36 -19.15 6.47
C ASP A 225 -11.87 -17.89 5.76
N VAL A 226 -10.92 -18.07 4.84
CA VAL A 226 -10.63 -17.08 3.80
C VAL A 226 -11.53 -17.45 2.62
N GLY A 227 -12.72 -16.85 2.59
CA GLY A 227 -13.74 -17.13 1.58
C GLY A 227 -13.54 -16.25 0.36
N ALA A 228 -13.20 -16.85 -0.78
CA ALA A 228 -13.09 -16.16 -2.05
C ALA A 228 -14.47 -15.76 -2.57
N LEU A 229 -14.65 -14.46 -2.82
CA LEU A 229 -15.82 -13.88 -3.46
C LEU A 229 -15.40 -13.31 -4.81
N TYR A 230 -15.89 -13.89 -5.90
CA TYR A 230 -15.61 -13.38 -7.23
C TYR A 230 -16.16 -11.95 -7.41
N SER A 231 -15.27 -11.00 -7.63
CA SER A 231 -15.55 -9.56 -7.61
C SER A 231 -14.84 -8.85 -8.77
N PRO A 232 -15.18 -9.16 -10.04
CA PRO A 232 -14.50 -8.58 -11.19
C PRO A 232 -14.77 -7.08 -11.30
N GLY A 233 -13.86 -6.37 -11.93
CA GLY A 233 -14.00 -4.95 -12.24
C GLY A 233 -12.66 -4.26 -12.46
N HIS A 234 -11.80 -4.26 -11.42
CA HIS A 234 -10.44 -3.75 -11.54
C HIS A 234 -9.61 -4.62 -12.49
N THR A 235 -9.68 -5.93 -12.27
CA THR A 235 -9.31 -6.96 -13.24
C THR A 235 -10.48 -7.93 -13.44
N ILE A 236 -10.43 -8.72 -14.51
CA ILE A 236 -11.44 -9.75 -14.76
C ILE A 236 -11.36 -10.91 -13.75
N GLY A 237 -10.20 -11.14 -13.14
CA GLY A 237 -9.97 -12.12 -12.08
C GLY A 237 -10.08 -11.58 -10.66
N SER A 238 -10.31 -10.29 -10.46
CA SER A 238 -10.35 -9.68 -9.13
C SER A 238 -11.26 -10.46 -8.18
N THR A 239 -10.72 -10.78 -7.01
CA THR A 239 -11.36 -11.61 -5.99
C THR A 239 -11.22 -10.95 -4.64
N SER A 240 -12.33 -10.82 -3.94
CA SER A 240 -12.37 -10.35 -2.56
C SER A 240 -12.30 -11.53 -1.59
N PHE A 241 -11.87 -11.28 -0.36
CA PHE A 241 -11.85 -12.29 0.69
C PHE A 241 -12.70 -11.86 1.87
N VAL A 242 -13.51 -12.77 2.41
CA VAL A 242 -14.09 -12.58 3.74
C VAL A 242 -13.25 -13.38 4.72
N VAL A 243 -12.75 -12.72 5.77
CA VAL A 243 -11.95 -13.29 6.85
C VAL A 243 -12.76 -13.28 8.14
N ASP A 244 -12.86 -14.44 8.79
CA ASP A 244 -13.55 -14.64 10.08
C ASP A 244 -15.02 -14.14 10.06
N GLY A 245 -15.66 -14.17 8.89
CA GLY A 245 -17.02 -13.69 8.67
C GLY A 245 -17.24 -12.19 8.92
N LYS A 246 -16.18 -11.41 9.13
CA LYS A 246 -16.27 -10.01 9.61
C LYS A 246 -15.45 -9.02 8.80
N TYR A 247 -14.31 -9.42 8.26
CA TYR A 247 -13.41 -8.52 7.53
C TYR A 247 -13.46 -8.82 6.04
N LEU A 248 -13.83 -7.83 5.23
CA LEU A 248 -13.94 -7.94 3.78
C LEU A 248 -12.71 -7.30 3.14
N LEU A 249 -11.78 -8.13 2.68
CA LEU A 249 -10.62 -7.68 1.91
C LEU A 249 -11.05 -7.49 0.45
N THR A 250 -11.11 -6.26 -0.02
CA THR A 250 -11.73 -5.91 -1.31
C THR A 250 -10.75 -5.85 -2.48
N GLY A 251 -9.45 -6.09 -2.24
CA GLY A 251 -8.43 -5.86 -3.24
C GLY A 251 -8.49 -4.42 -3.74
N ASP A 252 -8.40 -4.26 -5.06
CA ASP A 252 -8.49 -2.96 -5.74
C ASP A 252 -9.88 -2.66 -6.32
N ILE A 253 -10.94 -3.24 -5.76
CA ILE A 253 -12.33 -3.00 -6.20
C ILE A 253 -12.95 -1.81 -5.48
N LEU A 254 -12.87 -1.78 -4.14
CA LEU A 254 -13.47 -0.76 -3.28
C LEU A 254 -12.42 -0.26 -2.28
N PHE A 255 -12.25 1.06 -2.20
CA PHE A 255 -11.36 1.75 -1.25
C PHE A 255 -12.17 2.55 -0.21
N ILE A 256 -11.51 3.28 0.69
CA ILE A 256 -12.19 4.04 1.74
C ILE A 256 -12.90 5.26 1.15
N ASP A 257 -12.18 6.12 0.44
CA ASP A 257 -12.82 7.27 -0.23
C ASP A 257 -13.14 6.99 -1.71
N SER A 258 -12.54 5.98 -2.35
CA SER A 258 -12.59 5.78 -3.81
C SER A 258 -13.01 4.37 -4.26
N ILE A 259 -12.99 4.12 -5.57
CA ILE A 259 -13.22 2.80 -6.19
C ILE A 259 -12.09 2.44 -7.18
N GLY A 260 -12.01 1.16 -7.53
CA GLY A 260 -11.07 0.60 -8.50
C GLY A 260 -11.20 1.18 -9.90
N ARG A 261 -10.07 1.26 -10.62
CA ARG A 261 -10.05 1.57 -12.06
C ARG A 261 -10.01 0.29 -12.92
N PRO A 262 -10.79 0.18 -14.01
CA PRO A 262 -10.85 -1.02 -14.85
C PRO A 262 -9.84 -1.05 -16.04
N ASP A 263 -9.01 -0.03 -16.22
CA ASP A 263 -8.23 0.19 -17.46
C ASP A 263 -6.82 -0.40 -17.47
N LEU A 264 -6.26 -0.84 -16.33
CA LEU A 264 -4.84 -1.21 -16.24
C LEU A 264 -4.47 -2.49 -17.01
N ALA A 265 -5.47 -3.25 -17.46
CA ALA A 265 -5.26 -4.36 -18.39
C ALA A 265 -5.54 -4.00 -19.86
N GLY A 266 -5.92 -2.75 -20.16
CA GLY A 266 -6.27 -2.27 -21.49
C GLY A 266 -7.70 -2.61 -21.95
N LEU A 267 -8.58 -3.02 -21.03
CA LEU A 267 -9.95 -3.50 -21.30
C LEU A 267 -11.02 -2.71 -20.54
N ALA A 268 -10.78 -1.42 -20.31
CA ALA A 268 -11.64 -0.57 -19.49
C ALA A 268 -13.13 -0.68 -19.87
N GLU A 269 -13.44 -0.54 -21.17
CA GLU A 269 -14.82 -0.59 -21.69
C GLU A 269 -15.54 -1.92 -21.40
N ASP A 270 -14.79 -3.02 -21.41
CA ASP A 270 -15.31 -4.37 -21.20
C ASP A 270 -15.57 -4.65 -19.71
N TRP A 271 -14.82 -4.02 -18.80
CA TRP A 271 -14.87 -4.32 -17.37
C TRP A 271 -15.62 -3.30 -16.51
N VAL A 272 -15.97 -2.13 -17.05
CA VAL A 272 -16.84 -1.15 -16.35
C VAL A 272 -18.14 -1.80 -15.87
N GLY A 273 -18.76 -2.62 -16.71
CA GLY A 273 -20.02 -3.30 -16.37
C GLY A 273 -19.83 -4.29 -15.21
N ASP A 274 -18.73 -5.05 -15.23
CA ASP A 274 -18.37 -5.98 -14.15
C ASP A 274 -18.11 -5.24 -12.84
N LEU A 275 -17.35 -4.14 -12.88
CA LEU A 275 -17.08 -3.28 -11.72
C LEU A 275 -18.38 -2.75 -11.11
N ARG A 276 -19.28 -2.20 -11.94
CA ARG A 276 -20.56 -1.67 -11.48
C ARG A 276 -21.42 -2.76 -10.86
N GLU A 277 -21.54 -3.92 -11.51
CA GLU A 277 -22.28 -5.06 -10.99
C GLU A 277 -21.72 -5.53 -9.63
N THR A 278 -20.40 -5.58 -9.48
CA THR A 278 -19.74 -5.93 -8.21
C THR A 278 -20.07 -4.93 -7.11
N LEU A 279 -19.88 -3.63 -7.36
CA LEU A 279 -20.08 -2.57 -6.37
C LEU A 279 -21.58 -2.33 -6.03
N TYR A 280 -22.46 -2.35 -7.03
CA TYR A 280 -23.86 -1.93 -6.88
C TYR A 280 -24.81 -3.10 -6.63
N ARG A 281 -24.41 -4.34 -6.92
CA ARG A 281 -25.22 -5.52 -6.60
C ARG A 281 -24.52 -6.44 -5.62
N ARG A 282 -23.36 -7.02 -5.97
CA ARG A 282 -22.72 -8.07 -5.16
C ARG A 282 -22.38 -7.58 -3.75
N TYR A 283 -21.71 -6.44 -3.62
CA TYR A 283 -21.35 -5.89 -2.30
C TYR A 283 -22.56 -5.39 -1.50
N ARG A 284 -23.65 -4.97 -2.16
CA ARG A 284 -24.90 -4.58 -1.47
C ARG A 284 -25.68 -5.78 -0.94
N GLU A 285 -25.41 -6.99 -1.42
CA GLU A 285 -25.98 -8.24 -0.89
C GLU A 285 -25.23 -8.77 0.34
N LEU A 286 -24.06 -8.19 0.67
CA LEU A 286 -23.28 -8.54 1.86
C LEU A 286 -23.80 -7.84 3.12
N ALA A 287 -23.38 -8.33 4.29
CA ALA A 287 -23.74 -7.74 5.56
C ALA A 287 -23.06 -6.36 5.76
N GLU A 288 -23.84 -5.34 6.11
CA GLU A 288 -23.35 -3.97 6.26
C GLU A 288 -22.38 -3.77 7.43
N ASP A 289 -22.32 -4.70 8.38
CA ASP A 289 -21.41 -4.68 9.53
C ASP A 289 -20.02 -5.27 9.24
N LEU A 290 -19.78 -5.76 8.01
CA LEU A 290 -18.44 -6.11 7.55
C LEU A 290 -17.52 -4.89 7.60
N ILE A 291 -16.26 -5.12 7.95
CA ILE A 291 -15.19 -4.12 7.93
C ILE A 291 -14.39 -4.29 6.65
N VAL A 292 -14.43 -3.30 5.78
CA VAL A 292 -13.71 -3.26 4.50
C VAL A 292 -12.24 -2.96 4.74
N LEU A 293 -11.39 -3.76 4.09
CA LEU A 293 -9.93 -3.73 4.13
C LEU A 293 -9.37 -3.75 2.68
N PRO A 294 -9.08 -2.60 2.07
CA PRO A 294 -8.65 -2.56 0.68
C PRO A 294 -7.21 -3.03 0.47
N ALA A 295 -6.78 -3.30 -0.77
CA ALA A 295 -5.35 -3.52 -1.07
C ALA A 295 -4.57 -2.21 -1.24
N HIS A 296 -5.26 -1.06 -1.33
CA HIS A 296 -4.64 0.25 -1.44
C HIS A 296 -5.38 1.36 -0.68
N PHE A 297 -4.67 2.43 -0.36
CA PHE A 297 -5.21 3.74 0.01
C PHE A 297 -4.47 4.84 -0.74
N MET A 298 -5.10 6.01 -0.86
CA MET A 298 -4.64 7.10 -1.73
C MET A 298 -4.12 8.29 -0.94
N ILE A 299 -4.80 8.65 0.15
CA ILE A 299 -4.48 9.84 0.94
C ILE A 299 -4.38 9.50 2.42
N ILE A 300 -3.61 10.30 3.16
CA ILE A 300 -3.39 10.05 4.58
C ILE A 300 -4.66 10.18 5.43
N ASP A 301 -5.67 10.91 4.95
CA ASP A 301 -6.97 11.06 5.59
C ASP A 301 -7.77 9.73 5.62
N GLU A 302 -7.36 8.71 4.84
CA GLU A 302 -7.95 7.37 4.88
C GLU A 302 -7.37 6.50 6.02
N LEU A 303 -6.33 6.96 6.73
CA LEU A 303 -5.82 6.29 7.92
C LEU A 303 -6.66 6.66 9.15
N ASN A 304 -7.05 5.64 9.90
CA ASN A 304 -7.68 5.78 11.21
C ASN A 304 -6.66 6.20 12.28
N GLU A 305 -7.15 6.64 13.45
CA GLU A 305 -6.30 7.03 14.59
C GLU A 305 -5.40 5.90 15.11
N ASP A 306 -5.77 4.63 14.88
CA ASP A 306 -4.96 3.45 15.21
C ASP A 306 -3.98 3.05 14.10
N GLY A 307 -3.95 3.83 13.01
CA GLY A 307 -3.14 3.63 11.81
C GLY A 307 -3.72 2.65 10.81
N THR A 308 -4.84 1.98 11.10
CA THR A 308 -5.49 1.08 10.15
C THR A 308 -6.12 1.86 9.00
N VAL A 309 -6.15 1.25 7.82
CA VAL A 309 -7.03 1.66 6.72
C VAL A 309 -8.19 0.69 6.69
N ALA A 310 -9.30 1.08 7.31
CA ALA A 310 -10.47 0.23 7.45
C ALA A 310 -11.73 1.07 7.64
N LYS A 311 -12.86 0.62 7.07
CA LYS A 311 -14.17 1.25 7.30
C LYS A 311 -15.30 0.25 7.19
N ARG A 312 -16.39 0.46 7.93
CA ARG A 312 -17.57 -0.39 7.87
C ARG A 312 -18.24 -0.28 6.50
N LEU A 313 -18.64 -1.41 5.91
CA LEU A 313 -19.23 -1.48 4.58
C LEU A 313 -20.50 -0.63 4.47
N GLY A 314 -21.38 -0.67 5.47
CA GLY A 314 -22.60 0.16 5.50
C GLY A 314 -22.31 1.66 5.44
N ASP A 315 -21.22 2.10 6.06
CA ASP A 315 -20.83 3.52 6.06
C ASP A 315 -20.26 3.91 4.68
N LEU A 316 -19.47 3.02 4.05
CA LEU A 316 -19.01 3.21 2.68
C LEU A 316 -20.18 3.26 1.69
N LEU A 317 -21.16 2.35 1.80
CA LEU A 317 -22.34 2.34 0.95
C LEU A 317 -23.13 3.66 1.05
N ALA A 318 -23.09 4.34 2.19
CA ALA A 318 -23.76 5.63 2.41
C ALA A 318 -22.92 6.84 1.95
N GLU A 319 -21.60 6.78 2.09
CA GLU A 319 -20.72 7.97 2.01
C GLU A 319 -19.78 7.97 0.81
N ASN A 320 -19.34 6.80 0.31
CA ASN A 320 -18.38 6.71 -0.78
C ASN A 320 -19.03 7.19 -2.08
N HIS A 321 -18.42 8.20 -2.70
CA HIS A 321 -18.97 8.88 -3.88
C HIS A 321 -19.01 7.96 -5.11
N GLY A 322 -18.07 7.01 -5.23
CA GLY A 322 -18.04 6.02 -6.32
C GLY A 322 -19.14 4.97 -6.23
N LEU A 323 -19.77 4.78 -5.06
CA LEU A 323 -20.83 3.79 -4.83
C LEU A 323 -22.25 4.31 -5.08
N ASN A 324 -22.40 5.62 -5.31
CA ASN A 324 -23.71 6.29 -5.34
C ASN A 324 -23.95 7.12 -6.62
N ILE A 325 -23.36 6.69 -7.75
CA ILE A 325 -23.57 7.28 -9.08
C ILE A 325 -24.73 6.54 -9.76
N GLU A 326 -25.89 7.19 -9.82
CA GLU A 326 -27.12 6.60 -10.37
C GLU A 326 -27.00 6.32 -11.87
N ASP A 327 -26.51 7.28 -12.64
CA ASP A 327 -26.41 7.19 -14.09
C ASP A 327 -25.23 6.30 -14.53
N GLU A 328 -25.50 5.29 -15.36
CA GLU A 328 -24.49 4.34 -15.80
C GLU A 328 -23.46 4.96 -16.77
N LEU A 329 -23.86 5.96 -17.55
CA LEU A 329 -22.94 6.66 -18.46
C LEU A 329 -22.01 7.59 -17.70
N GLU A 330 -22.52 8.26 -16.66
CA GLU A 330 -21.72 9.04 -15.72
C GLU A 330 -20.70 8.14 -15.00
N PHE A 331 -21.16 7.00 -14.47
CA PHE A 331 -20.27 6.02 -13.83
C PHE A 331 -19.17 5.57 -14.79
N ARG A 332 -19.53 5.21 -16.03
CA ARG A 332 -18.56 4.81 -17.07
C ARG A 332 -17.54 5.92 -17.30
N SER A 333 -17.98 7.15 -17.53
CA SER A 333 -17.08 8.27 -17.83
C SER A 333 -16.12 8.59 -16.68
N ILE A 334 -16.55 8.43 -15.43
CA ILE A 334 -15.66 8.59 -14.25
C ILE A 334 -14.55 7.53 -14.30
N VAL A 335 -14.89 6.26 -14.53
CA VAL A 335 -13.93 5.15 -14.49
C VAL A 335 -13.20 4.88 -15.82
N THR A 336 -13.44 5.66 -16.87
CA THR A 336 -12.74 5.53 -18.17
C THR A 336 -12.07 6.83 -18.63
N ASP A 337 -12.73 7.97 -18.50
CA ASP A 337 -12.31 9.21 -19.17
C ASP A 337 -11.55 10.16 -18.22
N HIS A 338 -11.81 10.06 -16.92
CA HIS A 338 -11.26 10.94 -15.89
C HIS A 338 -10.22 10.24 -14.99
N LEU A 339 -9.52 9.25 -15.56
CA LEU A 339 -8.56 8.45 -14.83
C LEU A 339 -7.25 9.19 -14.58
N PRO A 340 -6.63 9.01 -13.40
CA PRO A 340 -5.28 9.50 -13.18
C PRO A 340 -4.28 8.79 -14.12
N PRO A 341 -3.07 9.36 -14.30
CA PRO A 341 -2.01 8.70 -15.04
C PRO A 341 -1.83 7.25 -14.57
N GLN A 342 -1.48 6.34 -15.48
CA GLN A 342 -1.25 4.96 -15.12
C GLN A 342 -0.04 4.85 -14.16
N PRO A 343 -0.01 3.81 -13.29
CA PRO A 343 1.17 3.54 -12.46
C PRO A 343 2.43 3.43 -13.31
N ASN A 344 3.56 3.81 -12.72
CA ASN A 344 4.85 3.66 -13.38
C ASN A 344 5.09 2.18 -13.71
N ALA A 345 5.65 1.92 -14.90
CA ALA A 345 6.01 0.58 -15.37
C ALA A 345 4.88 -0.48 -15.31
N TYR A 346 3.59 -0.11 -15.26
CA TYR A 346 2.51 -1.07 -14.95
C TYR A 346 2.48 -2.30 -15.86
N GLN A 347 2.73 -2.12 -17.16
CA GLN A 347 2.81 -3.24 -18.11
C GLN A 347 3.97 -4.19 -17.79
N GLN A 348 5.14 -3.63 -17.46
CA GLN A 348 6.33 -4.39 -17.09
C GLN A 348 6.08 -5.11 -15.76
N ILE A 349 5.49 -4.45 -14.77
CA ILE A 349 5.11 -5.05 -13.48
C ILE A 349 4.21 -6.26 -13.71
N ARG A 350 3.17 -6.14 -14.55
CA ARG A 350 2.33 -7.30 -14.93
C ARG A 350 3.15 -8.42 -15.58
N GLN A 351 4.13 -8.12 -16.44
CA GLN A 351 5.01 -9.15 -17.00
C GLN A 351 5.88 -9.83 -15.93
N VAL A 352 6.36 -9.08 -14.92
CA VAL A 352 7.09 -9.64 -13.77
C VAL A 352 6.17 -10.56 -12.96
N ASN A 353 4.97 -10.10 -12.64
CA ASN A 353 3.98 -10.85 -11.86
C ASN A 353 3.45 -12.08 -12.61
N MET A 354 3.51 -12.08 -13.95
CA MET A 354 3.28 -13.27 -14.78
C MET A 354 4.49 -14.23 -14.84
N GLY A 355 5.64 -13.84 -14.32
CA GLY A 355 6.89 -14.61 -14.36
C GLY A 355 7.59 -14.57 -15.73
N LYS A 356 7.16 -13.70 -16.65
CA LYS A 356 7.67 -13.61 -18.02
C LYS A 356 9.00 -12.87 -18.12
N ILE A 357 9.25 -11.95 -17.20
CA ILE A 357 10.52 -11.22 -17.09
C ILE A 357 11.00 -11.24 -15.64
N THR A 358 12.31 -11.14 -15.45
CA THR A 358 12.95 -11.08 -14.12
C THR A 358 13.96 -9.94 -14.11
N PRO A 359 13.49 -8.70 -13.85
CA PRO A 359 14.36 -7.53 -13.75
C PRO A 359 15.29 -7.66 -12.54
N ASP A 360 16.42 -6.97 -12.61
CA ASP A 360 17.35 -6.88 -11.47
C ASP A 360 16.79 -6.00 -10.33
N HIS A 361 17.47 -5.99 -9.19
CA HIS A 361 16.98 -5.30 -8.00
C HIS A 361 16.81 -3.78 -8.19
N ASP A 362 17.67 -3.15 -8.98
CA ASP A 362 17.61 -1.71 -9.22
C ASP A 362 16.47 -1.39 -10.20
N GLU A 363 16.32 -2.18 -11.26
CA GLU A 363 15.17 -2.10 -12.16
C GLU A 363 13.83 -2.27 -11.41
N GLN A 364 13.71 -3.27 -10.53
CA GLN A 364 12.50 -3.46 -9.70
C GLN A 364 12.19 -2.24 -8.82
N THR A 365 13.24 -1.59 -8.30
CA THR A 365 13.10 -0.39 -7.48
C THR A 365 12.58 0.77 -8.32
N GLU A 366 13.11 0.96 -9.52
CA GLU A 366 12.66 2.01 -10.45
C GLU A 366 11.24 1.78 -10.95
N MET A 367 10.85 0.53 -11.18
CA MET A 367 9.48 0.18 -11.60
C MET A 367 8.44 0.58 -10.55
N GLU A 368 8.75 0.45 -9.26
CA GLU A 368 7.80 0.71 -8.18
C GLU A 368 7.88 2.11 -7.56
N ILE A 369 8.87 2.92 -7.90
CA ILE A 369 9.03 4.24 -7.27
C ILE A 369 7.94 5.21 -7.76
N GLY A 370 7.46 6.06 -6.85
CA GLY A 370 6.43 7.05 -7.13
C GLY A 370 5.13 6.81 -6.35
N PRO A 371 4.12 7.68 -6.55
CA PRO A 371 2.88 7.67 -5.78
C PRO A 371 1.93 6.51 -6.19
N ASN A 372 0.93 6.25 -5.36
CA ASN A 372 -0.20 5.39 -5.70
C ASN A 372 -1.00 5.99 -6.87
N ARG A 373 -1.44 5.15 -7.83
CA ARG A 373 -2.30 5.55 -8.96
C ARG A 373 -3.38 4.51 -9.30
N CYS A 374 -3.77 3.67 -8.34
CA CYS A 374 -4.71 2.56 -8.54
C CYS A 374 -6.20 2.93 -8.42
N ALA A 375 -6.54 4.06 -7.81
CA ALA A 375 -7.94 4.44 -7.58
C ALA A 375 -8.45 5.56 -8.49
N VAL A 376 -9.78 5.69 -8.57
CA VAL A 376 -10.51 6.77 -9.24
C VAL A 376 -11.31 7.57 -8.22
N ARG A 377 -11.24 8.89 -8.31
CA ARG A 377 -11.98 9.85 -7.46
C ARG A 377 -12.77 10.82 -8.31
#